data_AF-A0A9E7HXB3-F1
#
_entry.id   AF-A0A9E7HXB3-F1
#
_cell.length_a   1.000
_cell.length_b   1.000
_cell.length_c   1.000
_cell.angle_alpha   90.00
_cell.angle_beta   90.00
_cell.angle_gamma   90.00
#
_symmetry.space_group_name_H-M   'P 1'
#
loop_
_entity.id
_entity.type
_entity.pdbx_description
1 polymer ?
#
loop_
_entity_poly.entity_id
_entity_poly.type
_entity_poly.pdbx_seq_one_letter_code
_entity_poly.pdbx_strand_id
1 'polypeptide(L)'
;MASGESQKHLLSLIRNIASEKSQEELRVSDLKKRLLELQNDLNVANADLDGAKRSREMAEQELRGSQVQVSMIGASIQAQEARISLLQQEILKLRSDLDALNSEVGFMRDEFVKSMCELNKKISAYRYDNKEDEHKLSSLIYKISVNIVELIQFMQHQSPKVFYILSVSFRFVFPIGCLEDNITCLSTQMHELEAEYEKERHDHDKVCEELAHVERRWFLVTAIMEETKQLQELAEYPSWFYDYVNMHSKRMQKRNLPLHISECFPNYQKQTSELEKVYASLGEDLQKKCTCPGCGSNNIEDEGTEAT
;
A
#
# COMPACT_ATOMS: atom_id res chain seq x y z
N MET A 1 -128.93 -10.48 -36.59
CA MET A 1 -127.72 -9.63 -36.57
C MET A 1 -126.52 -10.24 -35.81
N ALA A 2 -126.56 -11.51 -35.37
CA ALA A 2 -125.51 -12.14 -34.55
C ALA A 2 -124.26 -12.67 -35.32
N SER A 3 -124.31 -12.78 -36.65
CA SER A 3 -123.21 -13.38 -37.44
C SER A 3 -122.04 -12.45 -37.72
N GLY A 4 -122.21 -11.13 -37.60
CA GLY A 4 -121.15 -10.14 -37.88
C GLY A 4 -120.19 -9.91 -36.71
N GLU A 5 -120.55 -10.38 -35.51
CA GLU A 5 -119.81 -10.14 -34.26
C GLU A 5 -118.78 -11.25 -33.98
N SER A 6 -119.14 -12.50 -34.26
CA SER A 6 -118.25 -13.67 -34.17
C SER A 6 -117.09 -13.60 -35.18
N GLN A 7 -117.35 -13.12 -36.39
CA GLN A 7 -116.34 -12.95 -37.43
C GLN A 7 -115.33 -11.84 -37.09
N LYS A 8 -115.79 -10.75 -36.47
CA LYS A 8 -114.92 -9.69 -35.93
C LYS A 8 -114.07 -10.21 -34.77
N HIS A 9 -114.63 -11.06 -33.92
CA HIS A 9 -113.90 -11.68 -32.80
C HIS A 9 -112.78 -12.61 -33.28
N LEU A 10 -113.05 -13.47 -34.27
CA LEU A 10 -112.04 -14.34 -34.89
C LEU A 10 -110.90 -13.53 -35.53
N LEU A 11 -111.22 -12.47 -36.27
CA LEU A 11 -110.20 -11.58 -36.87
C LEU A 11 -109.37 -10.85 -35.79
N SER A 12 -109.96 -10.51 -34.65
CA SER A 12 -109.24 -9.95 -33.51
C SER A 12 -108.26 -10.95 -32.89
N LEU A 13 -108.67 -12.21 -32.71
CA LEU A 13 -107.81 -13.28 -32.20
C LEU A 13 -106.62 -13.54 -33.13
N ILE A 14 -106.86 -13.63 -34.44
CA ILE A 14 -105.80 -13.79 -35.44
C ILE A 14 -104.81 -12.62 -35.39
N ARG A 15 -105.30 -11.38 -35.30
CA ARG A 15 -104.45 -10.19 -35.17
C ARG A 15 -103.62 -10.23 -33.90
N ASN A 16 -104.23 -10.59 -32.76
CA ASN A 16 -103.53 -10.68 -31.47
C ASN A 16 -102.44 -11.74 -31.53
N ILE A 17 -102.74 -12.95 -32.00
CA ILE A 17 -101.76 -14.04 -32.15
C ILE A 17 -100.61 -13.63 -33.09
N ALA A 18 -100.92 -12.97 -34.22
CA ALA A 18 -99.89 -12.48 -35.13
C ALA A 18 -99.01 -11.39 -34.49
N SER A 19 -99.61 -10.47 -33.73
CA SER A 19 -98.87 -9.42 -33.01
C SER A 19 -98.00 -9.99 -31.88
N GLU A 20 -98.51 -10.98 -31.16
CA GLU A 20 -97.82 -11.64 -30.05
C GLU A 20 -96.65 -12.48 -30.58
N LYS A 21 -96.86 -13.23 -31.67
CA LYS A 21 -95.79 -13.93 -32.39
C LYS A 21 -94.69 -12.99 -32.89
N SER A 22 -95.07 -11.86 -33.50
CA SER A 22 -94.11 -10.84 -33.94
C SER A 22 -93.34 -10.25 -32.76
N GLN A 23 -93.99 -10.00 -31.63
CA GLN A 23 -93.34 -9.49 -30.42
C GLN A 23 -92.38 -10.50 -29.81
N GLU A 24 -92.75 -11.79 -29.80
CA GLU A 24 -91.92 -12.86 -29.27
C GLU A 24 -90.69 -13.12 -30.16
N GLU A 25 -90.84 -13.08 -31.48
CA GLU A 25 -89.72 -13.14 -32.43
C GLU A 25 -88.72 -11.98 -32.21
N LEU A 26 -89.22 -10.76 -31.97
CA LEU A 26 -88.38 -9.62 -31.60
C LEU A 26 -87.63 -9.87 -30.29
N ARG A 27 -88.30 -10.35 -29.23
CA ARG A 27 -87.65 -10.68 -27.95
C ARG A 27 -86.57 -11.74 -28.11
N VAL A 28 -86.82 -12.79 -28.90
CA VAL A 28 -85.84 -13.85 -29.18
C VAL A 28 -84.65 -13.29 -29.95
N SER A 29 -84.87 -12.39 -30.93
CA SER A 29 -83.80 -11.71 -31.66
C SER A 29 -82.92 -10.86 -30.73
N ASP A 30 -83.53 -10.08 -29.84
CA ASP A 30 -82.81 -9.26 -28.86
C ASP A 30 -82.00 -10.12 -27.87
N LEU A 31 -82.59 -11.20 -27.36
CA LEU A 31 -81.91 -12.14 -26.47
C LEU A 31 -80.70 -12.79 -27.15
N LYS A 32 -80.84 -13.22 -28.42
CA LYS A 32 -79.72 -13.79 -29.20
C LYS A 32 -78.59 -12.79 -29.38
N LYS A 33 -78.91 -11.53 -29.72
CA LYS A 33 -77.91 -10.47 -29.86
C LYS A 33 -77.15 -10.28 -28.54
N ARG A 34 -77.87 -10.20 -27.42
CA ARG A 34 -77.28 -10.03 -26.09
C ARG A 34 -76.43 -11.23 -25.65
N LEU A 35 -76.85 -12.45 -25.99
CA LEU A 35 -76.06 -13.67 -25.75
C LEU A 35 -74.72 -13.62 -26.49
N LEU A 36 -74.75 -13.14 -27.74
CA LEU A 36 -73.56 -13.02 -28.58
C LEU A 36 -72.61 -11.92 -28.08
N GLU A 37 -73.16 -10.77 -27.64
CA GLU A 37 -72.40 -9.71 -26.96
C GLU A 37 -71.72 -10.23 -25.68
N LEU A 38 -72.48 -10.88 -24.79
CA LEU A 38 -71.94 -11.45 -23.54
C LEU A 38 -70.86 -12.50 -23.82
N GLN A 39 -70.99 -13.29 -24.88
CA GLN A 39 -69.99 -14.28 -25.25
C GLN A 39 -68.70 -13.62 -25.77
N ASN A 40 -68.80 -12.51 -26.50
CA ASN A 40 -67.64 -11.73 -26.89
C ASN A 40 -66.96 -11.08 -25.67
N ASP A 41 -67.73 -10.49 -24.76
CA ASP A 41 -67.21 -9.89 -23.52
C ASP A 41 -66.48 -10.94 -22.66
N LEU A 42 -67.04 -12.15 -22.56
CA LEU A 42 -66.41 -13.27 -21.86
C LEU A 42 -65.06 -13.65 -22.48
N ASN A 43 -64.98 -13.71 -23.82
CA ASN A 43 -63.75 -14.03 -24.52
C ASN A 43 -62.68 -12.94 -24.33
N VAL A 44 -63.07 -11.67 -24.36
CA VAL A 44 -62.19 -10.53 -24.09
C VAL A 44 -61.67 -10.59 -22.65
N ALA A 45 -62.57 -10.76 -21.67
CA ALA A 45 -62.19 -10.88 -20.27
C ALA A 45 -61.26 -12.07 -19.99
N ASN A 46 -61.44 -13.20 -20.69
CA ASN A 46 -60.52 -14.33 -20.60
C ASN A 46 -59.13 -14.02 -21.16
N ALA A 47 -59.05 -13.32 -22.30
CA ALA A 47 -57.78 -12.89 -22.88
C ALA A 47 -57.04 -11.92 -21.94
N ASP A 48 -57.76 -10.99 -21.32
CA ASP A 48 -57.21 -10.04 -20.34
C ASP A 48 -56.72 -10.77 -19.08
N LEU A 49 -57.50 -11.74 -18.56
CA LEU A 49 -57.12 -12.55 -17.41
C LEU A 49 -55.82 -13.34 -17.68
N ASP A 50 -55.68 -13.94 -18.85
CA ASP A 50 -54.47 -14.66 -19.22
C ASP A 50 -53.29 -13.72 -19.47
N GLY A 51 -53.54 -12.49 -19.93
CA GLY A 51 -52.57 -11.40 -19.93
C GLY A 51 -52.07 -11.05 -18.53
N ALA A 52 -53.00 -10.87 -17.60
CA ALA A 52 -52.69 -10.55 -16.20
C ALA A 52 -51.90 -11.68 -15.52
N LYS A 53 -52.26 -12.96 -15.73
CA LYS A 53 -51.52 -14.11 -15.20
C LYS A 53 -50.06 -14.12 -15.68
N ARG A 54 -49.83 -13.92 -16.98
CA ARG A 54 -48.48 -13.85 -17.55
C ARG A 54 -47.66 -12.70 -16.96
N SER A 55 -48.28 -11.53 -16.80
CA SER A 55 -47.60 -10.39 -16.18
C SER A 55 -47.25 -10.64 -14.71
N ARG A 56 -48.14 -11.31 -13.96
CA ARG A 56 -47.90 -11.71 -12.57
C ARG A 56 -46.75 -12.70 -12.46
N GLU A 57 -46.74 -13.73 -13.30
CA GLU A 57 -45.67 -14.74 -13.32
C GLU A 57 -44.30 -14.10 -13.64
N MET A 58 -44.26 -13.14 -14.57
CA MET A 58 -43.05 -12.37 -14.86
C MET A 58 -42.57 -11.58 -13.63
N ALA A 59 -43.46 -10.85 -12.96
CA ALA A 59 -43.13 -10.10 -11.75
C ALA A 59 -42.68 -11.02 -10.59
N GLU A 60 -43.30 -12.19 -10.44
CA GLU A 60 -42.90 -13.18 -9.43
C GLU A 60 -41.50 -13.76 -9.70
N GLN A 61 -41.15 -13.99 -10.97
CA GLN A 61 -39.81 -14.44 -11.34
C GLN A 61 -38.75 -13.36 -11.07
N GLU A 62 -39.05 -12.10 -11.40
CA GLU A 62 -38.17 -10.97 -11.10
C GLU A 62 -37.96 -10.81 -9.59
N LEU A 63 -39.04 -10.87 -8.80
CA LEU A 63 -38.98 -10.81 -7.34
C LEU A 63 -38.10 -11.93 -6.75
N ARG A 64 -38.24 -13.17 -7.25
CA ARG A 64 -37.38 -14.28 -6.84
C ARG A 64 -35.92 -14.03 -7.20
N GLY A 65 -35.65 -13.46 -8.37
CA GLY A 65 -34.30 -13.04 -8.79
C GLY A 65 -33.68 -12.04 -7.82
N SER A 66 -34.42 -10.98 -7.48
CA SER A 66 -33.99 -9.97 -6.51
C SER A 66 -33.78 -10.56 -5.12
N GLN A 67 -34.64 -11.48 -4.67
CA GLN A 67 -34.51 -12.13 -3.36
C GLN A 67 -33.21 -12.95 -3.24
N VAL A 68 -32.83 -13.66 -4.30
CA VAL A 68 -31.56 -14.39 -4.36
C VAL A 68 -30.38 -13.41 -4.30
N GLN A 69 -30.42 -12.32 -5.07
CA GLN A 69 -29.37 -11.30 -5.03
C GLN A 69 -29.21 -10.69 -3.62
N VAL A 70 -30.32 -10.34 -2.96
CA VAL A 70 -30.31 -9.84 -1.57
C VAL A 70 -29.68 -10.86 -0.62
N SER A 71 -29.96 -12.15 -0.81
CA SER A 71 -29.40 -13.22 0.03
C SER A 71 -27.89 -13.37 -0.18
N MET A 72 -27.41 -13.26 -1.42
CA MET A 72 -25.98 -13.27 -1.75
C MET A 72 -25.26 -12.05 -1.16
N ILE A 73 -25.86 -10.85 -1.29
CA ILE A 73 -25.31 -9.62 -0.69
C ILE A 73 -25.24 -9.76 0.84
N GLY A 74 -26.29 -10.29 1.47
CA GLY A 74 -26.30 -10.55 2.91
C GLY A 74 -25.15 -11.48 3.36
N ALA A 75 -24.90 -12.56 2.64
CA ALA A 75 -23.78 -13.46 2.92
C ALA A 75 -22.40 -12.78 2.72
N SER A 76 -22.27 -11.93 1.70
CA SER A 76 -21.05 -11.15 1.45
C SER A 76 -20.77 -10.15 2.58
N ILE A 77 -21.80 -9.43 3.04
CA ILE A 77 -21.71 -8.50 4.17
C ILE A 77 -21.22 -9.24 5.43
N GLN A 78 -21.83 -10.38 5.76
CA GLN A 78 -21.41 -11.18 6.92
C GLN A 78 -19.95 -11.64 6.83
N ALA A 79 -19.50 -12.05 5.64
CA ALA A 79 -18.11 -12.43 5.42
C ALA A 79 -17.15 -11.22 5.57
N GLN A 80 -17.55 -10.04 5.12
CA GLN A 80 -16.78 -8.81 5.29
C GLN A 80 -16.71 -8.38 6.76
N GLU A 81 -17.82 -8.43 7.50
CA GLU A 81 -17.87 -8.11 8.92
C GLU A 81 -16.94 -9.03 9.76
N ALA A 82 -16.90 -10.32 9.43
CA ALA A 82 -15.98 -11.27 10.05
C ALA A 82 -14.50 -10.91 9.79
N ARG A 83 -14.17 -10.52 8.56
CA ARG A 83 -12.81 -10.07 8.20
C ARG A 83 -12.43 -8.78 8.91
N ILE A 84 -13.34 -7.81 9.00
CA ILE A 84 -13.11 -6.55 9.73
C ILE A 84 -12.83 -6.85 11.21
N SER A 85 -13.61 -7.75 11.81
CA SER A 85 -13.42 -8.14 13.21
C SER A 85 -12.05 -8.78 13.45
N LEU A 86 -11.60 -9.64 12.54
CA LEU A 86 -10.26 -10.25 12.62
C LEU A 86 -9.14 -9.22 12.50
N LEU A 87 -9.23 -8.33 11.51
CA LEU A 87 -8.24 -7.25 11.31
C LEU A 87 -8.17 -6.32 12.53
N GLN A 88 -9.31 -6.00 13.14
CA GLN A 88 -9.33 -5.20 14.36
C GLN A 88 -8.60 -5.89 15.52
N GLN A 89 -8.74 -7.21 15.67
CA GLN A 89 -8.01 -7.97 16.68
C GLN A 89 -6.50 -7.96 16.41
N GLU A 90 -6.08 -8.14 15.16
CA GLU A 90 -4.67 -8.08 14.77
C GLU A 90 -4.05 -6.70 15.04
N ILE A 91 -4.76 -5.62 14.69
CA ILE A 91 -4.32 -4.24 14.96
C ILE A 91 -4.14 -4.01 16.47
N LEU A 92 -5.07 -4.49 17.30
CA LEU A 92 -4.96 -4.36 18.76
C LEU A 92 -3.77 -5.13 19.31
N LYS A 93 -3.53 -6.35 18.80
CA LYS A 93 -2.36 -7.14 19.18
C LYS A 93 -1.05 -6.43 18.80
N LEU A 94 -0.93 -6.00 17.55
CA LEU A 94 0.26 -5.28 17.06
C LEU A 94 0.50 -3.99 17.85
N ARG A 95 -0.56 -3.29 18.25
CA ARG A 95 -0.45 -2.11 19.13
C ARG A 95 0.15 -2.48 20.49
N SER A 96 -0.34 -3.54 21.12
CA SER A 96 0.21 -4.02 22.40
C SER A 96 1.69 -4.42 22.28
N ASP A 97 2.05 -5.11 21.20
CA ASP A 97 3.44 -5.53 20.95
C ASP A 97 4.35 -4.30 20.74
N LEU A 98 3.87 -3.29 20.03
CA LEU A 98 4.58 -2.02 19.82
C LEU A 98 4.80 -1.26 21.13
N ASP A 99 3.76 -1.17 21.97
CA ASP A 99 3.86 -0.51 23.27
C ASP A 99 4.89 -1.22 24.18
N ALA A 100 4.91 -2.55 24.18
CA ALA A 100 5.90 -3.34 24.90
C ALA A 100 7.32 -3.07 24.38
N LEU A 101 7.53 -3.10 23.06
CA LEU A 101 8.83 -2.82 22.45
C LEU A 101 9.31 -1.40 22.75
N ASN A 102 8.42 -0.41 22.70
CA ASN A 102 8.78 0.98 22.98
C ASN A 102 9.20 1.17 24.45
N SER A 103 8.59 0.43 25.38
CA SER A 103 9.01 0.43 26.78
C SER A 103 10.42 -0.16 26.96
N GLU A 104 10.74 -1.24 26.24
CA GLU A 104 12.07 -1.88 26.25
C GLU A 104 13.14 -0.94 25.67
N VAL A 105 12.85 -0.30 24.53
CA VAL A 105 13.72 0.72 23.94
C VAL A 105 13.95 1.87 24.91
N GLY A 106 12.91 2.29 25.63
CA GLY A 106 13.02 3.27 26.70
C GLY A 106 14.02 2.84 27.79
N PHE A 107 13.88 1.62 28.29
CA PHE A 107 14.76 1.05 29.30
C PHE A 107 16.23 0.99 28.83
N MET A 108 16.48 0.46 27.62
CA MET A 108 17.83 0.37 27.06
C MET A 108 18.47 1.76 26.87
N ARG A 109 17.69 2.75 26.41
CA ARG A 109 18.17 4.13 26.27
C ARG A 109 18.57 4.72 27.62
N ASP A 110 17.77 4.50 28.66
CA ASP A 110 18.05 5.01 30.00
C ASP A 110 19.28 4.33 30.62
N GLU A 111 19.45 3.02 30.39
CA GLU A 111 20.64 2.27 30.80
C GLU A 111 21.91 2.76 30.09
N PHE A 112 21.83 3.01 28.78
CA PHE A 112 22.93 3.58 28.01
C PHE A 112 23.31 4.97 28.55
N VAL A 113 22.33 5.86 28.75
CA VAL A 113 22.57 7.20 29.30
C VAL A 113 23.24 7.12 30.68
N LYS A 114 22.78 6.21 31.54
CA LYS A 114 23.40 5.97 32.85
C LYS A 114 24.86 5.54 32.71
N SER A 115 25.15 4.59 31.83
CA SER A 115 26.51 4.11 31.56
C SER A 115 27.43 5.23 31.03
N MET A 116 26.92 6.06 30.13
CA MET A 116 27.66 7.20 29.58
C MET A 116 27.94 8.27 30.66
N CYS A 117 26.97 8.55 31.53
CA CYS A 117 27.19 9.44 32.67
C CYS A 117 28.26 8.90 33.63
N GLU A 118 28.26 7.60 33.92
CA GLU A 118 29.29 6.96 34.74
C GLU A 118 30.67 7.04 34.09
N LEU A 119 30.76 6.78 32.79
CA LEU A 119 32.00 6.92 32.03
C LEU A 119 32.52 8.37 32.07
N ASN A 120 31.67 9.35 31.82
CA ASN A 120 32.04 10.77 31.87
C ASN A 120 32.53 11.20 33.26
N LYS A 121 31.96 10.65 34.34
CA LYS A 121 32.47 10.83 35.70
C LYS A 121 33.89 10.27 35.86
N LYS A 122 34.13 9.04 35.38
CA LYS A 122 35.47 8.41 35.42
C LYS A 122 36.51 9.22 34.64
N ILE A 123 36.17 9.68 33.43
CA ILE A 123 37.05 10.54 32.61
C ILE A 123 37.40 11.83 33.36
N SER A 124 36.40 12.45 33.99
CA SER A 124 36.60 13.71 34.72
C SER A 124 37.51 13.52 35.94
N ALA A 125 37.33 12.43 36.70
CA ALA A 125 38.20 12.08 37.81
C ALA A 125 39.65 11.83 37.34
N TYR A 126 39.84 11.03 36.30
CA TYR A 126 41.16 10.77 35.73
C TYR A 126 41.86 12.06 35.28
N ARG A 127 41.15 12.98 34.61
CA ARG A 127 41.71 14.28 34.20
C ARG A 127 42.08 15.17 35.38
N TYR A 128 41.36 15.07 36.50
CA TYR A 128 41.67 15.83 37.70
C TYR A 128 42.93 15.31 38.38
N ASP A 129 43.03 14.00 38.58
CA ASP A 129 44.19 13.36 39.23
C ASP A 129 45.49 13.64 38.46
N ASN A 130 45.45 13.54 37.12
CA ASN A 130 46.62 13.83 36.29
C ASN A 130 47.05 15.30 36.29
N LYS A 131 46.12 16.26 36.49
CA LYS A 131 46.47 17.69 36.59
C LYS A 131 47.27 17.99 37.85
N GLU A 132 46.99 17.29 38.95
CA GLU A 132 47.75 17.46 40.19
C GLU A 132 49.20 16.98 40.02
N ASP A 133 49.38 15.87 39.30
CA ASP A 133 50.70 15.30 39.01
C ASP A 133 51.47 16.11 37.96
N GLU A 134 50.81 16.66 36.93
CA GLU A 134 51.41 17.64 36.01
C GLU A 134 51.93 18.88 36.76
N HIS A 135 51.16 19.40 37.71
CA HIS A 135 51.59 20.56 38.51
C HIS A 135 52.79 20.24 39.41
N LYS A 136 52.81 19.05 40.03
CA LYS A 136 53.96 18.57 40.82
C LYS A 136 55.21 18.41 39.96
N LEU A 137 55.07 17.80 38.77
CA LEU A 137 56.17 17.60 37.83
C LEU A 137 56.71 18.94 37.34
N SER A 138 55.83 19.89 36.98
CA SER A 138 56.22 21.23 36.55
C SER A 138 56.96 22.00 37.65
N SER A 139 56.50 21.90 38.91
CA SER A 139 57.19 22.47 40.07
C SER A 139 58.57 21.85 40.29
N LEU A 140 58.70 20.52 40.14
CA LEU A 140 59.97 19.83 40.28
C LEU A 140 60.95 20.22 39.16
N ILE A 141 60.48 20.30 37.91
CA ILE A 141 61.26 20.76 36.75
C ILE A 141 61.76 22.19 36.99
N TYR A 142 60.91 23.09 37.48
CA TYR A 142 61.32 24.46 37.82
C TYR A 142 62.43 24.47 38.89
N LYS A 143 62.28 23.71 39.98
CA LYS A 143 63.30 23.61 41.05
C LYS A 143 64.64 23.07 40.53
N ILE A 144 64.60 22.01 39.73
CA ILE A 144 65.80 21.43 39.11
C ILE A 144 66.45 22.47 38.18
N SER A 145 65.66 23.20 37.40
CA SER A 145 66.16 24.20 36.46
C SER A 145 66.87 25.35 37.19
N VAL A 146 66.31 25.85 38.30
CA VAL A 146 66.96 26.87 39.15
C VAL A 146 68.27 26.36 39.72
N ASN A 147 68.28 25.15 40.29
CA ASN A 147 69.49 24.54 40.85
C ASN A 147 70.59 24.33 39.79
N ILE A 148 70.22 23.94 38.57
CA ILE A 148 71.18 23.79 37.45
C ILE A 148 71.78 25.15 37.07
N VAL A 149 70.97 26.21 36.99
CA VAL A 149 71.46 27.56 36.67
C VAL A 149 72.43 28.07 37.76
N GLU A 150 72.10 27.88 39.03
CA GLU A 150 72.98 28.21 40.16
C GLU A 150 74.29 27.39 40.12
N LEU A 151 74.21 26.10 39.81
CA LEU A 151 75.38 25.23 39.66
C LEU A 151 76.26 25.68 38.48
N ILE A 152 75.67 26.06 37.34
CA ILE A 152 76.41 26.58 36.18
C ILE A 152 77.10 27.90 36.51
N GLN A 153 76.43 28.83 37.20
CA GLN A 153 77.03 30.08 37.67
C GLN A 153 78.20 29.82 38.65
N PHE A 154 78.03 28.88 39.58
CA PHE A 154 79.09 28.44 40.49
C PHE A 154 80.27 27.83 39.72
N MET A 155 80.00 27.00 38.73
CA MET A 155 81.02 26.36 37.87
C MET A 155 81.77 27.37 36.99
N GLN A 156 81.11 28.43 36.51
CA GLN A 156 81.73 29.52 35.73
C GLN A 156 82.70 30.37 36.56
N HIS A 157 82.53 30.40 37.89
CA HIS A 157 83.45 31.08 38.82
C HIS A 157 84.62 30.19 39.31
N GLN A 158 84.67 28.91 38.92
CA GLN A 158 85.73 27.96 39.30
C GLN A 158 86.82 27.85 38.21
N SER A 159 88.02 27.44 38.62
CA SER A 159 89.16 27.31 37.69
C SER A 159 88.94 26.22 36.62
N PRO A 160 89.53 26.34 35.41
CA PRO A 160 89.27 25.45 34.26
C PRO A 160 89.47 23.95 34.51
N LYS A 161 90.30 23.59 35.50
CA LYS A 161 90.62 22.19 35.84
C LYS A 161 89.47 21.46 36.54
N VAL A 162 88.62 22.18 37.29
CA VAL A 162 87.50 21.61 38.04
C VAL A 162 86.31 21.32 37.11
N PHE A 163 86.13 22.14 36.08
CA PHE A 163 85.07 22.01 35.06
C PHE A 163 85.16 20.70 34.25
N TYR A 164 86.37 20.26 33.91
CA TYR A 164 86.60 19.04 33.11
C TYR A 164 86.26 17.75 33.86
N ILE A 165 86.40 17.74 35.19
CA ILE A 165 86.14 16.54 36.00
C ILE A 165 84.63 16.34 36.21
N LEU A 166 83.88 17.43 36.43
CA LEU A 166 82.43 17.37 36.64
C LEU A 166 81.63 17.02 35.38
N SER A 167 82.08 17.44 34.19
CA SER A 167 81.39 17.13 32.92
C SER A 167 81.48 15.64 32.54
N VAL A 168 82.59 14.97 32.92
CA VAL A 168 82.79 13.54 32.69
C VAL A 168 81.89 12.71 33.63
N SER A 169 81.65 13.19 34.86
CA SER A 169 80.77 12.50 35.82
C SER A 169 79.27 12.58 35.46
N PHE A 170 78.81 13.65 34.80
CA PHE A 170 77.38 13.83 34.49
C PHE A 170 76.88 12.89 33.37
N ARG A 171 77.78 12.44 32.49
CA ARG A 171 77.45 11.53 31.37
C ARG A 171 77.10 10.10 31.81
N PHE A 172 77.35 9.75 33.07
CA PHE A 172 77.15 8.41 33.63
C PHE A 172 75.82 8.22 34.37
N VAL A 173 74.98 9.25 34.53
CA VAL A 173 73.84 9.22 35.48
C VAL A 173 72.45 9.13 34.82
N PHE A 174 72.32 9.24 33.49
CA PHE A 174 71.00 9.24 32.82
C PHE A 174 70.83 8.03 31.86
N PRO A 175 69.89 7.10 32.13
CA PRO A 175 69.68 5.92 31.29
C PRO A 175 68.81 6.28 30.07
N ILE A 176 69.45 6.77 29.00
CA ILE A 176 68.79 7.14 27.73
C ILE A 176 68.14 5.92 27.05
N GLY A 177 68.69 4.72 27.23
CA GLY A 177 68.20 3.49 26.57
C GLY A 177 66.76 3.11 26.93
N CYS A 178 66.32 3.31 28.19
CA CYS A 178 64.96 2.94 28.60
C CYS A 178 63.87 3.87 28.02
N LEU A 179 64.23 5.06 27.57
CA LEU A 179 63.27 5.99 26.95
C LEU A 179 63.02 5.62 25.48
N GLU A 180 64.05 5.15 24.79
CA GLU A 180 64.01 4.78 23.37
C GLU A 180 63.14 3.52 23.13
N ASP A 181 63.22 2.54 24.04
CA ASP A 181 62.36 1.34 24.01
C ASP A 181 60.87 1.69 24.21
N ASN A 182 60.57 2.64 25.10
CA ASN A 182 59.20 3.10 25.36
C ASN A 182 58.62 3.87 24.17
N ILE A 183 59.42 4.73 23.53
CA ILE A 183 59.01 5.46 22.31
C ILE A 183 58.70 4.46 21.19
N THR A 184 59.53 3.43 21.04
CA THR A 184 59.33 2.40 20.02
C THR A 184 58.04 1.60 20.25
N CYS A 185 57.78 1.20 21.51
CA CYS A 185 56.56 0.49 21.88
C CYS A 185 55.29 1.31 21.62
N LEU A 186 55.27 2.60 22.00
CA LEU A 186 54.16 3.50 21.72
C LEU A 186 53.93 3.69 20.22
N SER A 187 55.01 3.76 19.44
CA SER A 187 54.91 3.89 17.98
C SER A 187 54.27 2.65 17.34
N THR A 188 54.53 1.45 17.86
CA THR A 188 53.89 0.21 17.37
C THR A 188 52.39 0.19 17.70
N GLN A 189 52.01 0.53 18.93
CA GLN A 189 50.61 0.57 19.35
C GLN A 189 49.80 1.62 18.56
N MET A 190 50.41 2.77 18.26
CA MET A 190 49.76 3.78 17.40
C MET A 190 49.44 3.23 16.00
N HIS A 191 50.37 2.51 15.37
CA HIS A 191 50.15 1.95 14.04
C HIS A 191 49.08 0.86 14.01
N GLU A 192 49.01 0.02 15.06
CA GLU A 192 47.98 -1.00 15.17
C GLU A 192 46.58 -0.37 15.28
N LEU A 193 46.43 0.64 16.13
CA LEU A 193 45.16 1.36 16.30
C LEU A 193 44.75 2.12 15.04
N GLU A 194 45.70 2.71 14.32
CA GLU A 194 45.45 3.43 13.07
C GLU A 194 44.97 2.47 11.96
N ALA A 195 45.53 1.26 11.88
CA ALA A 195 45.05 0.23 10.96
C ALA A 195 43.63 -0.26 11.29
N GLU A 196 43.30 -0.40 12.58
CA GLU A 196 41.97 -0.79 13.03
C GLU A 196 40.92 0.29 12.72
N TYR A 197 41.28 1.57 12.92
CA TYR A 197 40.43 2.71 12.56
C TYR A 197 40.12 2.77 11.07
N GLU A 198 41.09 2.51 10.19
CA GLU A 198 40.83 2.53 8.74
C GLU A 198 39.97 1.36 8.28
N LYS A 199 40.06 0.22 8.96
CA LYS A 199 39.14 -0.89 8.72
C LYS A 199 37.70 -0.53 9.11
N GLU A 200 37.50 0.02 10.30
CA GLU A 200 36.17 0.47 10.75
C GLU A 200 35.59 1.54 9.82
N ARG A 201 36.42 2.48 9.36
CA ARG A 201 36.00 3.50 8.40
C ARG A 201 35.51 2.89 7.09
N HIS A 202 36.22 1.89 6.56
CA HIS A 202 35.82 1.20 5.34
C HIS A 202 34.51 0.41 5.52
N ASP A 203 34.34 -0.27 6.65
CA ASP A 203 33.10 -0.99 6.97
C ASP A 203 31.92 -0.01 7.11
N HIS A 204 32.13 1.15 7.75
CA HIS A 204 31.13 2.21 7.84
C HIS A 204 30.71 2.72 6.45
N ASP A 205 31.66 3.03 5.57
CA ASP A 205 31.37 3.51 4.22
C ASP A 205 30.54 2.51 3.42
N LYS A 206 30.83 1.21 3.56
CA LYS A 206 30.06 0.14 2.93
C LYS A 206 28.62 0.07 3.44
N VAL A 207 28.41 0.18 4.74
CA VAL A 207 27.06 0.22 5.34
C VAL A 207 26.29 1.45 4.87
N CYS A 208 26.94 2.61 4.75
CA CYS A 208 26.31 3.81 4.20
C CYS A 208 25.86 3.62 2.75
N GLU A 209 26.64 2.93 1.92
CA GLU A 209 26.26 2.64 0.53
C GLU A 209 25.07 1.67 0.45
N GLU A 210 25.06 0.61 1.26
CA GLU A 210 23.95 -0.33 1.35
C GLU A 210 22.66 0.35 1.84
N LEU A 211 22.77 1.23 2.84
CA LEU A 211 21.64 2.02 3.33
C LEU A 211 21.07 2.92 2.24
N ALA A 212 21.93 3.63 1.49
CA ALA A 212 21.49 4.48 0.38
C ALA A 212 20.80 3.67 -0.73
N HIS A 213 21.18 2.41 -0.94
CA HIS A 213 20.50 1.52 -1.87
C HIS A 213 19.12 1.07 -1.36
N VAL A 214 19.02 0.72 -0.07
CA VAL A 214 17.74 0.36 0.56
C VAL A 214 16.76 1.53 0.59
N GLU A 215 17.23 2.74 0.92
CA GLU A 215 16.42 3.96 0.88
C GLU A 215 15.86 4.22 -0.52
N ARG A 216 16.68 4.09 -1.56
CA ARG A 216 16.23 4.20 -2.96
C ARG A 216 15.14 3.18 -3.29
N ARG A 217 15.28 1.92 -2.86
CA ARG A 217 14.25 0.88 -3.05
C ARG A 217 12.96 1.20 -2.30
N TRP A 218 13.06 1.72 -1.08
CA TRP A 218 11.91 2.13 -0.30
C TRP A 218 11.12 3.25 -0.99
N PHE A 219 11.80 4.27 -1.50
CA PHE A 219 11.15 5.34 -2.26
C PHE A 219 10.43 4.81 -3.52
N LEU A 220 11.06 3.89 -4.26
CA LEU A 220 10.44 3.26 -5.44
C LEU A 220 9.20 2.45 -5.06
N VAL A 221 9.28 1.60 -4.03
CA VAL A 221 8.14 0.80 -3.58
C VAL A 221 6.99 1.69 -3.13
N THR A 222 7.29 2.78 -2.42
CA THR A 222 6.28 3.74 -1.96
C THR A 222 5.57 4.42 -3.14
N ALA A 223 6.33 4.82 -4.16
CA ALA A 223 5.76 5.40 -5.38
C ALA A 223 4.89 4.40 -6.14
N ILE A 224 5.35 3.15 -6.30
CA ILE A 224 4.57 2.08 -6.94
C ILE A 224 3.27 1.83 -6.18
N MET A 225 3.30 1.80 -4.84
CA MET A 225 2.11 1.61 -4.03
C MET A 225 1.07 2.73 -4.24
N GLU A 226 1.51 3.98 -4.29
CA GLU A 226 0.61 5.13 -4.48
C GLU A 226 -0.01 5.11 -5.89
N GLU A 227 0.79 4.85 -6.92
CA GLU A 227 0.31 4.72 -8.30
C GLU A 227 -0.62 3.50 -8.46
N THR A 228 -0.31 2.37 -7.81
CA THR A 228 -1.18 1.18 -7.80
C THR A 228 -2.52 1.46 -7.14
N LYS A 229 -2.51 2.26 -6.07
CA LYS A 229 -3.74 2.70 -5.39
C LYS A 229 -4.59 3.59 -6.31
N GLN A 230 -3.98 4.55 -7.01
CA GLN A 230 -4.68 5.37 -7.99
C GLN A 230 -5.22 4.52 -9.15
N LEU A 231 -4.45 3.56 -9.64
CA LEU A 231 -4.92 2.60 -10.65
C LEU A 231 -6.07 1.74 -10.12
N GLN A 232 -6.06 1.35 -8.85
CA GLN A 232 -7.15 0.58 -8.23
C GLN A 232 -8.43 1.42 -8.09
N GLU A 233 -8.29 2.71 -7.79
CA GLU A 233 -9.40 3.68 -7.76
C GLU A 233 -9.96 3.95 -9.18
N LEU A 234 -9.09 4.07 -10.19
CA LEU A 234 -9.48 4.24 -11.59
C LEU A 234 -10.02 2.95 -12.24
N ALA A 235 -9.56 1.79 -11.77
CA ALA A 235 -9.99 0.46 -12.20
C ALA A 235 -11.22 -0.05 -11.42
N GLU A 236 -11.90 0.79 -10.65
CA GLU A 236 -13.31 0.60 -10.29
C GLU A 236 -14.19 0.67 -11.55
N TYR A 237 -13.95 -0.25 -12.49
CA TYR A 237 -14.99 -0.73 -13.37
C TYR A 237 -16.04 -1.39 -12.47
N PRO A 238 -17.31 -0.95 -12.55
CA PRO A 238 -18.33 -1.48 -11.67
C PRO A 238 -18.40 -3.00 -11.87
N SER A 239 -18.59 -3.76 -10.78
CA SER A 239 -18.33 -5.22 -10.74
C SER A 239 -18.97 -6.03 -11.88
N TRP A 240 -20.06 -5.52 -12.46
CA TRP A 240 -20.72 -6.08 -13.65
C TRP A 240 -19.82 -6.19 -14.88
N PHE A 241 -18.78 -5.35 -15.01
CA PHE A 241 -17.85 -5.39 -16.15
C PHE A 241 -16.91 -6.61 -16.07
N TYR A 242 -16.40 -6.93 -14.88
CA TYR A 242 -15.64 -8.15 -14.64
C TYR A 242 -16.50 -9.40 -14.85
N ASP A 243 -17.75 -9.38 -14.38
CA ASP A 243 -18.70 -10.48 -14.62
C ASP A 243 -19.04 -10.63 -16.12
N TYR A 244 -19.21 -9.52 -16.85
CA TYR A 244 -19.48 -9.52 -18.28
C TYR A 244 -18.31 -10.09 -19.10
N VAL A 245 -17.08 -9.63 -18.86
CA VAL A 245 -15.87 -10.12 -19.54
C VAL A 245 -15.62 -11.60 -19.22
N ASN A 246 -15.80 -12.01 -17.97
CA ASN A 246 -15.57 -13.39 -17.54
C ASN A 246 -16.67 -14.34 -18.08
N MET A 247 -17.91 -13.88 -18.19
CA MET A 247 -19.01 -14.63 -18.82
C MET A 247 -18.82 -14.75 -20.35
N HIS A 248 -18.31 -13.70 -21.00
CA HIS A 248 -17.98 -13.73 -22.43
C HIS A 248 -16.76 -14.61 -22.74
N SER A 249 -15.71 -14.56 -21.92
CA SER A 249 -14.52 -15.42 -22.05
C SER A 249 -14.89 -16.91 -21.93
N LYS A 250 -15.72 -17.28 -20.94
CA LYS A 250 -16.22 -18.65 -20.77
C LYS A 250 -17.18 -19.11 -21.89
N ARG A 251 -17.94 -18.19 -22.51
CA ARG A 251 -18.77 -18.50 -23.69
C ARG A 251 -17.94 -18.71 -24.96
N MET A 252 -16.85 -17.94 -25.12
CA MET A 252 -15.94 -18.03 -26.26
C MET A 252 -15.06 -19.29 -26.18
N GLN A 253 -14.56 -19.67 -25.00
CA GLN A 253 -13.83 -20.95 -24.82
C GLN A 253 -14.68 -22.20 -25.09
N LYS A 254 -16.01 -22.11 -24.92
CA LYS A 254 -16.95 -23.22 -25.24
C LYS A 254 -17.28 -23.36 -26.72
N ARG A 255 -16.94 -22.37 -27.56
CA ARG A 255 -17.14 -22.43 -29.01
C ARG A 255 -15.78 -22.18 -29.67
N ASN A 256 -15.06 -23.23 -30.03
CA ASN A 256 -13.83 -23.15 -30.84
C ASN A 256 -14.09 -22.41 -32.16
N LEU A 257 -14.08 -21.07 -32.15
CA LEU A 257 -14.28 -20.24 -33.33
C LEU A 257 -13.18 -19.16 -33.38
N PRO A 258 -12.56 -18.91 -34.54
CA PRO A 258 -11.50 -17.93 -34.65
C PRO A 258 -12.00 -16.51 -34.35
N LEU A 259 -11.23 -15.77 -33.56
CA LEU A 259 -11.50 -14.39 -33.16
C LEU A 259 -11.36 -13.44 -34.35
N HIS A 260 -12.48 -12.93 -34.87
CA HIS A 260 -12.50 -11.69 -35.65
C HIS A 260 -13.24 -10.62 -34.81
N ILE A 261 -12.51 -9.97 -33.89
CA ILE A 261 -13.04 -8.93 -32.99
C ILE A 261 -13.27 -7.59 -33.72
N SER A 262 -12.86 -7.47 -34.99
CA SER A 262 -12.72 -6.18 -35.65
C SER A 262 -14.01 -5.46 -36.09
N GLU A 263 -15.20 -6.08 -36.08
CA GLU A 263 -16.37 -5.48 -36.76
C GLU A 263 -17.49 -4.96 -35.86
N CYS A 264 -17.47 -5.19 -34.54
CA CYS A 264 -18.64 -4.87 -33.70
C CYS A 264 -18.57 -3.60 -32.85
N PHE A 265 -17.42 -2.92 -32.69
CA PHE A 265 -17.38 -1.75 -31.81
C PHE A 265 -16.40 -0.64 -32.27
N PRO A 266 -16.81 0.25 -33.18
CA PRO A 266 -16.00 1.41 -33.58
C PRO A 266 -15.72 2.39 -32.42
N ASN A 267 -16.54 2.37 -31.37
CA ASN A 267 -16.33 3.22 -30.18
C ASN A 267 -15.29 2.63 -29.20
N TYR A 268 -15.15 1.30 -29.16
CA TYR A 268 -14.10 0.64 -28.37
C TYR A 268 -12.72 0.89 -28.95
N GLN A 269 -12.57 0.82 -30.27
CA GLN A 269 -11.30 1.07 -30.95
C GLN A 269 -10.78 2.50 -30.68
N LYS A 270 -11.71 3.46 -30.53
CA LYS A 270 -11.38 4.83 -30.14
C LYS A 270 -10.93 4.91 -28.67
N GLN A 271 -11.62 4.24 -27.76
CA GLN A 271 -11.25 4.20 -26.34
C GLN A 271 -9.95 3.43 -26.08
N THR A 272 -9.70 2.32 -26.78
CA THR A 272 -8.42 1.60 -26.70
C THR A 272 -7.29 2.42 -27.31
N SER A 273 -7.53 3.14 -28.41
CA SER A 273 -6.54 4.06 -28.98
C SER A 273 -6.22 5.22 -28.04
N GLU A 274 -7.22 5.76 -27.33
CA GLU A 274 -6.99 6.80 -26.33
C GLU A 274 -6.24 6.24 -25.11
N LEU A 275 -6.57 5.04 -24.66
CA LEU A 275 -5.88 4.38 -23.56
C LEU A 275 -4.44 4.00 -23.92
N GLU A 276 -4.18 3.49 -25.12
CA GLU A 276 -2.84 3.21 -25.64
C GLU A 276 -2.00 4.48 -25.73
N LYS A 277 -2.59 5.62 -26.11
CA LYS A 277 -1.89 6.93 -26.09
C LYS A 277 -1.55 7.37 -24.67
N VAL A 278 -2.43 7.14 -23.71
CA VAL A 278 -2.17 7.43 -22.29
C VAL A 278 -1.04 6.54 -21.76
N TYR A 279 -1.05 5.24 -22.07
CA TYR A 279 0.03 4.33 -21.68
C TYR A 279 1.36 4.65 -22.36
N ALA A 280 1.35 5.02 -23.65
CA ALA A 280 2.56 5.46 -24.36
C ALA A 280 3.13 6.75 -23.76
N SER A 281 2.28 7.74 -23.49
CA SER A 281 2.68 9.00 -22.82
C SER A 281 3.21 8.75 -21.42
N LEU A 282 2.59 7.84 -20.66
CA LEU A 282 3.04 7.45 -19.33
C LEU A 282 4.39 6.74 -19.36
N GLY A 283 4.60 5.87 -20.35
CA GLY A 283 5.88 5.22 -20.60
C GLY A 283 7.00 6.23 -20.90
N GLU A 284 6.74 7.22 -21.75
CA GLU A 284 7.69 8.29 -22.06
C GLU A 284 8.01 9.18 -20.85
N ASP A 285 7.01 9.50 -20.02
CA ASP A 285 7.20 10.32 -18.82
C ASP A 285 7.94 9.57 -17.71
N LEU A 286 7.67 8.28 -17.55
CA LEU A 286 8.44 7.42 -16.65
C LEU A 286 9.88 7.26 -17.15
N GLN A 287 10.08 7.06 -18.45
CA GLN A 287 11.41 6.96 -19.04
C GLN A 287 12.22 8.25 -18.78
N LYS A 288 11.63 9.44 -18.99
CA LYS A 288 12.26 10.73 -18.68
C LYS A 288 12.58 10.92 -17.19
N LYS A 289 11.72 10.43 -16.29
CA LYS A 289 11.96 10.50 -14.83
C LYS A 289 13.02 9.49 -14.36
N CYS A 290 13.19 8.40 -15.11
CA CYS A 290 14.21 7.37 -14.85
C CYS A 290 15.56 7.69 -15.50
N THR A 291 15.67 8.73 -16.33
CA THR A 291 16.93 9.20 -16.88
C THR A 291 17.66 10.07 -15.85
N CYS A 292 18.92 9.74 -15.53
CA CYS A 292 19.72 10.55 -14.62
C CYS A 292 20.06 11.91 -15.26
N PRO A 293 19.75 13.06 -14.61
CA PRO A 293 19.99 14.39 -15.18
C PRO A 293 21.48 14.74 -15.32
N GLY A 294 22.39 13.99 -14.69
CA GLY A 294 23.84 14.21 -14.77
C GLY A 294 24.53 13.50 -15.93
N CYS A 295 24.10 12.28 -16.29
CA CYS A 295 24.78 11.46 -17.31
C CYS A 295 23.89 11.00 -18.48
N GLY A 296 22.58 11.30 -18.46
CA GLY A 296 21.66 10.99 -19.57
C GLY A 296 21.38 9.50 -19.78
N SER A 297 21.85 8.63 -18.89
CA SER A 297 21.66 7.18 -18.97
C SER A 297 20.24 6.81 -18.55
N ASN A 298 19.55 6.02 -19.37
CA ASN A 298 18.29 5.38 -18.98
C ASN A 298 18.62 4.19 -18.07
N ASN A 299 18.10 4.20 -16.83
CA ASN A 299 18.28 3.10 -15.87
C ASN A 299 17.39 1.87 -16.18
N ILE A 300 16.95 1.73 -17.43
CA ILE A 300 16.09 0.67 -17.94
C ILE A 300 16.80 0.04 -19.14
N GLU A 301 17.80 -0.79 -18.89
CA GLU A 301 18.41 -1.78 -19.81
C GLU A 301 19.22 -2.72 -18.89
N ASP A 302 19.26 -4.04 -19.01
CA ASP A 302 18.61 -5.02 -19.88
C ASP A 302 18.92 -6.39 -19.22
N GLU A 303 18.07 -6.86 -18.30
CA GLU A 303 18.21 -8.24 -17.77
C GLU A 303 17.65 -9.21 -18.82
N GLY A 304 18.44 -9.49 -19.86
CA GLY A 304 17.87 -10.27 -20.95
C GLY A 304 18.75 -10.77 -22.10
N THR A 305 20.09 -10.71 -22.06
CA THR A 305 20.86 -11.55 -23.01
C THR A 305 22.27 -11.89 -22.53
N GLU A 306 22.64 -13.17 -22.71
CA GLU A 306 23.88 -13.91 -22.37
C GLU A 306 23.76 -14.74 -21.06
N ALA A 307 23.77 -16.07 -21.07
CA ALA A 307 24.63 -16.96 -21.85
C ALA A 307 23.97 -18.29 -22.29
N THR A 308 24.19 -18.63 -23.56
CA THR A 308 24.49 -20.01 -24.02
C THR A 308 26.00 -20.16 -24.12
#